data_AF-D5WSK3-F1
#
_entry.id   AF-D5WSK3-F1
#
_cell.length_a   1.000
_cell.length_b   1.000
_cell.length_c   1.000
_cell.angle_alpha   90.00
_cell.angle_beta   90.00
_cell.angle_gamma   90.00
#
_symmetry.space_group_name_H-M   'P 1'
#
loop_
_entity.id
_entity.type
_entity.pdbx_description
1 polymer ?
#
loop_
_entity_poly.entity_id
_entity_poly.type
_entity_poly.pdbx_seq_one_letter_code
_entity_poly.pdbx_strand_id
1 'polypeptide(L)'
;MQSDGLYRIGELAKAARVSRRTVDFYTRMGLVTPEERTEGNYRLYGEDALKRLLYIQELKKRKYTLEEIRNRLDAMDRQTPPSDTVHRMEKLQELMKQLETELSELRPELRQCATRLSDSFQRTTVQRALAQGLSLAQALLLFIYDSQWLNL
;
A
#
# COMPACT_ATOMS: atom_id res chain seq x y z
N MET A 1 29.90 16.47 6.39
CA MET A 1 29.18 15.40 7.09
C MET A 1 30.23 14.51 7.74
N GLN A 2 30.40 14.60 9.06
CA GLN A 2 31.33 13.78 9.88
C GLN A 2 30.79 12.33 9.90
N SER A 3 31.54 11.23 9.85
CA SER A 3 32.94 10.95 10.17
C SER A 3 33.39 9.73 9.36
N ASP A 4 34.68 9.71 9.05
CA ASP A 4 35.47 8.55 8.64
C ASP A 4 35.18 7.35 9.55
N GLY A 5 34.47 6.34 9.03
CA GLY A 5 33.79 5.32 9.84
C GLY A 5 34.08 3.91 9.36
N LEU A 6 35.34 3.59 9.14
CA LEU A 6 35.77 2.26 8.73
C LEU A 6 35.47 1.23 9.83
N TYR A 7 34.62 0.26 9.49
CA TYR A 7 34.26 -0.85 10.36
C TYR A 7 35.27 -1.99 10.22
N ARG A 8 35.71 -2.54 11.35
CA ARG A 8 36.31 -3.88 11.35
C ARG A 8 35.23 -4.92 11.08
N ILE A 9 35.62 -6.11 10.60
CA ILE A 9 34.67 -7.21 10.32
C ILE A 9 33.70 -7.51 11.48
N GLY A 10 34.17 -7.38 12.72
CA GLY A 10 33.35 -7.62 13.91
C GLY A 10 32.31 -6.52 14.17
N GLU A 11 32.65 -5.27 13.89
CA GLU A 11 31.76 -4.12 14.04
C GLU A 11 30.74 -4.12 12.91
N LEU A 12 31.20 -4.36 11.67
CA LEU A 12 30.33 -4.50 10.50
C LEU A 12 29.31 -5.62 10.69
N ALA A 13 29.75 -6.79 11.19
CA ALA A 13 28.88 -7.91 11.48
C ALA A 13 27.79 -7.55 12.50
N LYS A 14 28.16 -6.84 13.58
CA LYS A 14 27.20 -6.37 14.59
C LYS A 14 26.21 -5.36 14.00
N ALA A 15 26.70 -4.37 13.26
CA ALA A 15 25.88 -3.34 12.64
C ALA A 15 24.87 -3.93 11.62
N ALA A 16 25.33 -4.88 10.80
CA ALA A 16 24.50 -5.59 9.82
C ALA A 16 23.67 -6.75 10.42
N ARG A 17 23.78 -7.02 11.73
CA ARG A 17 23.12 -8.14 12.43
C ARG A 17 23.38 -9.51 11.79
N VAL A 18 24.62 -9.73 11.35
CA VAL A 18 25.08 -11.00 10.76
C VAL A 18 26.26 -11.58 11.54
N SER A 19 26.58 -12.84 11.30
CA SER A 19 27.79 -13.43 11.85
C SER A 19 29.04 -12.90 11.12
N ARG A 20 30.18 -12.84 11.82
CA ARG A 20 31.48 -12.55 11.17
C ARG A 20 31.79 -13.51 10.01
N ARG A 21 31.38 -14.78 10.16
CA ARG A 21 31.52 -15.79 9.11
C ARG A 21 30.72 -15.44 7.86
N THR A 22 29.54 -14.84 8.03
CA THR A 22 28.70 -14.37 6.91
C THR A 22 29.36 -13.20 6.19
N VAL A 23 29.92 -12.24 6.92
CA VAL A 23 30.68 -11.14 6.31
C VAL A 23 31.88 -11.66 5.54
N ASP A 24 32.68 -12.55 6.14
CA ASP A 24 33.84 -13.14 5.46
C ASP A 24 33.44 -13.96 4.23
N PHE A 25 32.35 -14.73 4.32
CA PHE A 25 31.79 -15.46 3.18
C PHE A 25 31.42 -14.53 2.03
N TYR A 26 30.72 -13.43 2.30
CA TYR A 26 30.38 -12.45 1.27
C TYR A 26 31.57 -11.68 0.72
N THR A 27 32.58 -11.40 1.54
CA THR A 27 33.84 -10.83 1.07
C THR A 27 34.59 -11.78 0.14
N ARG A 28 34.67 -13.07 0.47
CA ARG A 28 35.31 -14.07 -0.39
C ARG A 28 34.57 -14.26 -1.72
N MET A 29 33.25 -14.08 -1.73
CA MET A 29 32.43 -14.12 -2.94
C MET A 29 32.47 -12.84 -3.77
N GLY A 30 33.19 -11.80 -3.31
CA GLY A 30 33.23 -10.49 -3.96
C GLY A 30 31.93 -9.68 -3.81
N LEU A 31 31.00 -10.13 -2.97
CA LEU A 31 29.74 -9.42 -2.74
C LEU A 31 29.89 -8.23 -1.79
N VAL A 32 30.98 -8.17 -1.01
CA VAL A 32 31.29 -7.04 -0.13
C VAL A 32 32.78 -6.81 -0.13
N THR A 33 33.22 -5.64 -0.60
CA THR A 33 34.64 -5.32 -0.75
C THR A 33 35.12 -4.47 0.43
N PRO A 34 36.27 -4.80 1.05
CA PRO A 34 36.90 -3.90 2.01
C PRO A 34 37.42 -2.66 1.29
N GLU A 35 37.34 -1.51 1.94
CA GLU A 35 37.80 -0.23 1.40
C GLU A 35 39.30 -0.07 1.60
N GLU A 36 39.79 -0.46 2.79
CA GLU A 36 41.19 -0.35 3.15
C GLU A 36 41.69 -1.58 3.89
N ARG A 37 43.02 -1.67 4.00
CA ARG A 37 43.69 -2.59 4.92
C ARG A 37 44.56 -1.78 5.86
N THR A 38 44.45 -2.04 7.15
CA THR A 38 45.33 -1.43 8.15
C THR A 38 46.76 -1.98 8.02
N GLU A 39 47.75 -1.29 8.59
CA GLU A 39 49.16 -1.74 8.63
C GLU A 39 49.32 -3.15 9.25
N GLY A 40 48.44 -3.51 10.20
CA GLY A 40 48.33 -4.86 10.77
C GLY A 40 47.59 -5.88 9.90
N ASN A 41 47.35 -5.59 8.62
CA ASN A 41 46.66 -6.43 7.63
C ASN A 41 45.18 -6.74 7.96
N TYR A 42 44.53 -5.94 8.81
CA TYR A 42 43.09 -6.06 9.07
C TYR A 42 42.28 -5.44 7.94
N ARG A 43 41.17 -6.08 7.57
CA ARG A 43 40.21 -5.55 6.59
C ARG A 43 39.33 -4.49 7.23
N LEU A 44 39.25 -3.33 6.59
CA LEU A 44 38.40 -2.22 6.98
C LEU A 44 37.31 -2.03 5.92
N TYR A 45 36.10 -1.77 6.38
CA TYR A 45 34.91 -1.70 5.52
C TYR A 45 34.21 -0.36 5.72
N GLY A 46 33.92 0.35 4.64
CA GLY A 46 33.14 1.58 4.71
C GLY A 46 31.65 1.37 4.97
N GLU A 47 30.92 2.47 4.96
CA GLU A 47 29.46 2.50 5.12
C GLU A 47 28.74 1.78 3.96
N ASP A 48 29.31 1.80 2.76
CA ASP A 48 28.72 1.12 1.60
C ASP A 48 28.69 -0.39 1.77
N ALA A 49 29.69 -0.97 2.42
CA ALA A 49 29.70 -2.38 2.79
C ALA A 49 28.55 -2.71 3.76
N LEU A 50 28.23 -1.81 4.70
CA LEU A 50 27.11 -1.97 5.62
C LEU A 50 25.77 -1.92 4.87
N LYS A 51 25.56 -0.91 4.02
CA LYS A 51 24.36 -0.78 3.17
C LYS A 51 24.16 -2.03 2.32
N ARG A 52 25.23 -2.54 1.71
CA ARG A 52 25.22 -3.73 0.87
C ARG A 52 24.83 -4.99 1.66
N LEU A 53 25.36 -5.17 2.86
CA LEU A 53 24.99 -6.30 3.73
C LEU A 53 23.52 -6.25 4.16
N LEU A 54 23.00 -5.08 4.52
CA LEU A 54 21.58 -4.91 4.86
C LEU A 54 20.68 -5.21 3.65
N TYR A 55 21.08 -4.80 2.45
CA TYR A 55 20.33 -5.13 1.25
C TYR A 55 20.33 -6.62 0.92
N ILE A 56 21.49 -7.30 1.05
CA ILE A 56 21.60 -8.75 0.91
C ILE A 56 20.68 -9.48 1.91
N GLN A 57 20.59 -9.00 3.15
CA GLN A 57 19.69 -9.54 4.17
C GLN A 57 18.21 -9.45 3.74
N GLU A 58 17.78 -8.29 3.23
CA GLU A 58 16.42 -8.09 2.75
C GLU A 58 16.08 -9.00 1.56
N LEU A 59 16.99 -9.15 0.61
CA LEU A 59 16.79 -10.05 -0.53
C LEU A 59 16.72 -11.52 -0.07
N LYS A 60 17.54 -11.92 0.89
CA LYS A 60 17.46 -13.27 1.47
C LYS A 60 16.13 -13.53 2.16
N LYS A 61 15.56 -12.56 2.89
CA LYS A 61 14.22 -12.70 3.50
C LYS A 61 13.13 -12.91 2.43
N ARG A 62 13.31 -12.32 1.25
CA ARG A 62 12.44 -12.50 0.08
C ARG A 62 12.71 -13.79 -0.71
N LYS A 63 13.56 -14.68 -0.19
CA LYS A 63 13.92 -15.99 -0.78
C LYS A 63 14.61 -15.92 -2.14
N TYR A 64 15.25 -14.80 -2.47
CA TYR A 64 16.12 -14.75 -3.65
C TYR A 64 17.33 -15.68 -3.47
N THR A 65 17.72 -16.32 -4.57
CA THR A 65 18.95 -17.10 -4.68
C THR A 65 20.18 -16.20 -4.63
N LEU A 66 21.36 -16.78 -4.33
CA LEU A 66 22.61 -16.01 -4.30
C LEU A 66 22.98 -15.41 -5.66
N GLU A 67 22.61 -16.09 -6.75
CA GLU A 67 22.85 -15.61 -8.11
C GLU A 67 21.98 -14.39 -8.44
N GLU A 68 20.68 -14.43 -8.12
CA GLU A 68 19.79 -13.28 -8.27
C GLU A 68 20.21 -12.10 -7.39
N ILE A 69 20.70 -12.37 -6.17
CA ILE A 69 21.26 -11.33 -5.30
C ILE A 69 22.46 -10.66 -5.94
N ARG A 70 23.39 -11.44 -6.54
CA ARG A 70 24.54 -10.89 -7.25
C ARG A 70 24.11 -9.99 -8.41
N ASN A 71 23.20 -10.46 -9.26
CA ASN A 71 22.71 -9.68 -10.41
C ASN A 71 22.08 -8.35 -9.97
N ARG A 72 21.34 -8.34 -8.86
CA ARG A 72 20.73 -7.11 -8.32
C ARG A 72 21.75 -6.16 -7.71
N LEU A 73 22.79 -6.68 -7.08
CA LEU A 73 23.90 -5.89 -6.56
C LEU A 73 24.71 -5.26 -7.69
N ASP A 74 24.99 -6.00 -8.76
CA ASP A 74 25.70 -5.48 -9.94
C ASP A 74 24.88 -4.39 -10.65
N ALA A 75 23.56 -4.55 -10.70
CA ALA A 75 22.65 -3.50 -11.22
C ALA A 75 22.70 -2.24 -10.35
N MET A 76 22.71 -2.40 -9.02
CA MET A 76 22.84 -1.30 -8.06
C MET A 76 24.16 -0.53 -8.25
N ASP A 77 25.29 -1.24 -8.44
CA ASP A 77 26.60 -0.63 -8.68
C ASP A 77 26.65 0.14 -10.00
N ARG A 78 25.92 -0.33 -11.02
CA ARG A 78 25.78 0.34 -12.32
C ARG A 78 24.76 1.49 -12.31
N GLN A 79 24.18 1.83 -11.14
CA GLN A 79 23.06 2.78 -11.00
C GLN A 79 21.89 2.50 -11.97
N THR A 80 21.79 1.27 -12.46
CA THR A 80 20.79 0.86 -13.44
C THR A 80 19.75 0.06 -12.68
N PRO A 81 18.46 0.43 -12.70
CA PRO A 81 17.45 -0.42 -12.11
C PRO A 81 17.53 -1.80 -12.76
N PRO A 82 17.49 -2.92 -12.00
CA PRO A 82 17.48 -4.25 -12.60
C PRO A 82 16.34 -4.29 -13.63
N SER A 83 16.57 -4.83 -14.83
CA SER A 83 15.56 -4.90 -15.90
C SER A 83 14.20 -5.41 -15.40
N ASP A 84 14.22 -6.43 -14.53
CA ASP A 84 13.04 -6.97 -13.85
C ASP A 84 12.23 -5.95 -13.04
N THR A 85 12.91 -4.96 -12.46
CA THR A 85 12.29 -3.92 -11.62
C THR A 85 11.56 -2.91 -12.49
N VAL A 86 12.16 -2.49 -13.61
CA VAL A 86 11.52 -1.61 -14.59
C VAL A 86 10.28 -2.31 -15.17
N HIS A 87 10.44 -3.56 -15.62
CA HIS A 87 9.33 -4.32 -16.18
C HIS A 87 8.21 -4.56 -15.16
N ARG A 88 8.56 -4.80 -13.89
CA ARG A 88 7.56 -4.94 -12.81
C ARG A 88 6.85 -3.63 -12.49
N MET A 89 7.55 -2.50 -12.56
CA MET A 89 6.95 -1.17 -12.38
C MET A 89 5.99 -0.84 -13.52
N GLU A 90 6.38 -1.08 -14.77
CA GLU A 90 5.50 -0.91 -15.94
C GLU A 90 4.24 -1.77 -15.81
N LYS A 91 4.39 -3.03 -15.44
CA LYS A 91 3.25 -3.93 -15.23
C LYS A 91 2.31 -3.46 -14.11
N LEU A 92 2.86 -2.94 -13.02
CA LEU A 92 2.06 -2.38 -11.93
C LEU A 92 1.32 -1.11 -12.35
N GLN A 93 1.98 -0.24 -13.12
CA GLN A 93 1.35 0.97 -13.65
C GLN A 93 0.16 0.64 -14.57
N GLU A 94 0.31 -0.37 -15.44
CA GLU A 94 -0.77 -0.82 -16.31
C GLU A 94 -1.96 -1.36 -15.50
N LEU A 95 -1.69 -2.19 -14.49
CA LEU A 95 -2.74 -2.72 -13.61
C LEU A 95 -3.46 -1.61 -12.82
N MET A 96 -2.73 -0.60 -12.34
CA MET A 96 -3.33 0.55 -11.66
C MET A 96 -4.29 1.30 -12.60
N LYS A 97 -3.86 1.54 -13.83
CA LYS A 97 -4.68 2.22 -14.84
C LYS A 97 -5.94 1.42 -15.19
N GLN A 98 -5.84 0.10 -15.29
CA GLN A 98 -6.99 -0.78 -15.53
C GLN A 98 -7.99 -0.68 -14.37
N LEU A 99 -7.52 -0.79 -13.12
CA LEU A 99 -8.37 -0.68 -11.94
C LEU A 99 -9.05 0.70 -11.83
N GLU A 100 -8.33 1.78 -12.14
CA GLU A 100 -8.91 3.13 -12.17
C GLU A 100 -10.01 3.26 -13.22
N THR A 101 -9.83 2.61 -14.37
CA THR A 101 -10.81 2.59 -15.46
C THR A 101 -12.07 1.83 -15.04
N GLU A 102 -11.94 0.60 -14.54
CA GLU A 102 -13.06 -0.20 -14.05
C GLU A 102 -13.84 0.52 -12.94
N LEU A 103 -13.14 1.13 -11.98
CA LEU A 103 -13.77 1.93 -10.94
C LEU A 103 -14.52 3.14 -11.50
N SER A 104 -14.01 3.77 -12.56
CA SER A 104 -14.67 4.91 -13.19
C SER A 104 -15.99 4.50 -13.87
N GLU A 105 -16.06 3.29 -14.41
CA GLU A 105 -17.24 2.71 -15.05
C GLU A 105 -18.30 2.25 -14.03
N LEU A 106 -17.88 1.67 -12.91
CA LEU A 106 -18.78 1.21 -11.85
C LEU A 106 -19.38 2.35 -11.01
N ARG A 107 -18.65 3.46 -10.85
CA ARG A 107 -19.12 4.65 -10.09
C ARG A 107 -20.50 5.17 -10.52
N PRO A 108 -20.79 5.43 -11.81
CA PRO A 108 -22.11 5.91 -12.23
C PRO A 108 -23.22 4.91 -11.94
N GLU A 109 -22.97 3.60 -12.07
CA GLU A 109 -23.96 2.57 -11.74
C GLU A 109 -24.32 2.59 -10.24
N LEU A 110 -23.31 2.66 -9.38
CA LEU A 110 -23.51 2.78 -7.93
C LEU A 110 -24.26 4.07 -7.57
N ARG A 111 -23.94 5.20 -8.21
CA ARG A 111 -24.68 6.45 -8.04
C ARG A 111 -26.14 6.32 -8.46
N GLN A 112 -26.41 5.69 -9.60
CA GLN A 112 -27.78 5.47 -10.07
C GLN A 112 -28.57 4.53 -9.17
N CYS A 113 -27.94 3.50 -8.60
CA CYS A 113 -28.58 2.64 -7.61
C CYS A 113 -28.91 3.43 -6.32
N ALA A 114 -27.98 4.27 -5.85
CA ALA A 114 -28.21 5.10 -4.66
C ALA A 114 -29.35 6.11 -4.87
N THR A 115 -29.43 6.76 -6.04
CA THR A 115 -30.53 7.70 -6.34
C THR A 115 -31.87 6.97 -6.47
N ARG A 116 -31.92 5.81 -7.15
CA ARG A 116 -33.15 5.01 -7.27
C ARG A 116 -33.69 4.56 -5.91
N LEU A 117 -32.82 4.15 -5.00
CA LEU A 117 -33.21 3.79 -3.64
C LEU A 117 -33.81 5.01 -2.92
N SER A 118 -33.14 6.17 -2.97
CA SER A 118 -33.63 7.41 -2.37
C SER A 118 -35.00 7.84 -2.92
N ASP A 119 -35.20 7.80 -4.23
CA ASP A 119 -36.47 8.17 -4.88
C ASP A 119 -37.62 7.24 -4.48
N SER A 120 -37.36 5.94 -4.39
CA SER A 120 -38.37 4.95 -4.00
C SER A 120 -38.88 5.17 -2.56
N PHE A 121 -37.97 5.56 -1.65
CA PHE A 121 -38.30 5.92 -0.28
C PHE A 121 -39.09 7.23 -0.20
N GLN A 122 -38.71 8.26 -0.95
CA GLN A 122 -39.44 9.53 -0.94
C GLN A 122 -40.88 9.37 -1.46
N ARG A 123 -41.08 8.61 -2.55
CA ARG A 123 -42.41 8.37 -3.13
C ARG A 123 -43.35 7.65 -2.15
N THR A 124 -42.87 6.62 -1.45
CA THR A 124 -43.70 5.90 -0.47
C THR A 124 -44.04 6.75 0.74
N THR A 125 -43.11 7.59 1.20
CA THR A 125 -43.32 8.44 2.38
C THR A 125 -44.36 9.54 2.09
N VAL A 126 -44.23 10.22 0.94
CA VAL A 126 -45.16 11.28 0.52
C VAL A 126 -46.56 10.72 0.25
N GLN A 127 -46.68 9.57 -0.43
CA GLN A 127 -47.98 8.95 -0.68
C GLN A 127 -48.70 8.54 0.61
N ARG A 128 -47.99 7.99 1.59
CA ARG A 128 -48.57 7.61 2.88
C ARG A 128 -49.01 8.84 3.70
N ALA A 129 -48.22 9.90 3.71
CA ALA A 129 -48.57 11.13 4.43
C ALA A 129 -49.82 11.80 3.86
N LEU A 130 -49.96 11.85 2.53
CA LEU A 130 -51.15 12.40 1.86
C LEU A 130 -52.41 11.55 2.12
N ALA A 131 -52.28 10.22 2.13
CA ALA A 131 -53.41 9.32 2.42
C ALA A 131 -53.91 9.49 3.87
N GLN A 132 -53.01 9.62 4.84
CA GLN A 132 -53.39 9.85 6.24
C GLN A 132 -54.05 11.23 6.43
N GLY A 133 -53.52 12.28 5.79
CA GLY A 133 -54.12 13.62 5.85
C GLY A 133 -55.56 13.65 5.32
N LEU A 134 -55.82 12.97 4.20
CA LEU A 134 -57.17 12.88 3.63
C LEU A 134 -58.14 12.14 4.57
N SER A 135 -57.70 11.05 5.18
CA SER A 135 -58.52 10.30 6.14
C SER A 135 -58.88 11.11 7.39
N LEU A 136 -57.94 11.92 7.89
CA LEU A 136 -58.17 12.80 9.04
C LEU A 136 -59.15 13.92 8.68
N ALA A 137 -59.00 14.51 7.49
CA ALA A 137 -59.90 15.54 7.00
C ALA A 137 -61.33 15.01 6.80
N GLN A 138 -61.48 13.79 6.26
CA GLN A 138 -62.78 13.13 6.16
C GLN A 138 -63.40 12.85 7.53
N ALA A 139 -62.61 12.39 8.51
CA ALA A 139 -63.10 12.16 9.87
C ALA A 139 -63.59 13.46 10.54
N LEU A 140 -62.87 14.57 10.36
CA LEU A 140 -63.28 15.88 10.87
C LEU A 140 -64.55 16.40 10.21
N LEU A 141 -64.69 16.22 8.89
CA LEU A 141 -65.93 16.58 8.17
C LEU A 141 -67.13 15.79 8.67
N LEU A 142 -66.97 14.48 8.89
CA LEU A 142 -68.03 13.64 9.46
C LEU A 142 -68.38 14.09 10.89
N PHE A 143 -67.39 14.41 11.72
CA PHE A 143 -67.61 14.85 13.09
C PHE A 143 -68.34 16.21 13.16
N ILE A 144 -67.94 17.17 12.31
CA ILE A 144 -68.61 18.48 12.22
C ILE A 144 -70.06 18.30 11.74
N TYR A 145 -70.28 17.45 10.74
CA TYR A 145 -71.61 17.20 10.19
C TYR A 145 -72.53 16.50 11.20
N ASP A 146 -72.02 15.54 11.95
CA ASP A 146 -72.76 14.82 13.00
C ASP A 146 -73.09 15.74 14.19
N SER A 147 -72.18 16.66 14.55
CA SER A 147 -72.40 17.65 15.61
C SER A 147 -73.49 18.68 15.30
N GLN A 148 -73.79 18.93 14.02
CA GLN A 148 -74.87 19.82 13.60
C GLN A 148 -76.26 19.16 13.67
N TRP A 149 -76.32 17.84 13.69
CA TRP A 149 -77.59 17.08 13.80
C TRP A 149 -78.06 16.88 15.24
N LEU A 150 -77.18 16.97 16.23
CA LEU A 150 -77.50 16.78 17.66
C LEU A 150 -78.00 18.04 18.39
N ASN A 151 -78.10 19.18 17.71
CA ASN A 151 -78.58 20.47 18.27
C ASN A 151 -79.95 20.91 17.69
N LEU A 152 -80.74 19.98 17.14
CA LEU A 152 -82.15 20.15 16.77
C LEU A 152 -83.05 19.35 17.72
#